data_AF-G1TTE7-F1
#
_entry.id   AF-G1TTE7-F1
#
_cell.length_a   1.000
_cell.length_b   1.000
_cell.length_c   1.000
_cell.angle_alpha   90.00
_cell.angle_beta   90.00
_cell.angle_gamma   90.00
#
_symmetry.space_group_name_H-M   'P 1'
#
loop_
_entity.id
_entity.type
_entity.pdbx_description
1 polymer ?
#
loop_
_entity_poly.entity_id
_entity_poly.type
_entity_poly.pdbx_seq_one_letter_code
_entity_poly.pdbx_strand_id
1 'polypeptide(L)'
;MDGRVQLIKALLALPIRPATRRWRNPIPFPETFDGDTDRLPEFIVQTGSYMFVDEKTFSSDALKVTFLITRLTGPALQWVIPYIKKDSPLLSDYRGFSGRDEGGLGWQRPSDPDCGEPAARTGQPASHHE
;
A
#
# COMPACT_ATOMS: atom_id res chain seq x y z
N MET A 1 24.68 31.70 -20.94
CA MET A 1 23.92 30.61 -20.30
C MET A 1 24.27 29.32 -21.06
N ASP A 2 23.35 28.40 -21.39
CA ASP A 2 23.44 27.67 -22.68
C ASP A 2 24.14 26.30 -22.81
N GLY A 3 24.49 25.59 -21.72
CA GLY A 3 24.79 24.13 -21.82
C GLY A 3 23.60 23.26 -21.43
N ARG A 4 23.11 23.45 -20.21
CA ARG A 4 22.02 22.65 -19.61
C ARG A 4 20.67 22.91 -20.27
N VAL A 5 20.41 24.15 -20.67
CA VAL A 5 19.16 24.54 -21.34
C VAL A 5 19.10 23.97 -22.76
N GLN A 6 20.24 23.89 -23.46
CA GLN A 6 20.31 23.24 -24.76
C GLN A 6 20.10 21.73 -24.67
N LEU A 7 20.64 21.08 -23.63
CA LEU A 7 20.40 19.66 -23.39
C LEU A 7 18.90 19.36 -23.15
N ILE A 8 18.23 20.22 -22.37
CA ILE A 8 16.78 20.09 -22.11
C ILE A 8 15.99 20.31 -23.40
N LYS A 9 16.34 21.33 -24.20
CA LYS A 9 15.72 21.55 -25.51
C LYS A 9 15.94 20.39 -26.47
N ALA A 10 17.13 19.78 -26.47
CA ALA A 10 17.43 18.62 -27.30
C ALA A 10 16.66 17.37 -26.85
N LEU A 11 16.48 17.15 -25.54
CA LEU A 11 15.63 16.07 -25.02
C LEU A 11 14.17 16.26 -25.43
N LEU A 12 13.67 17.51 -25.39
CA LEU A 12 12.30 17.84 -25.78
C LEU A 12 12.08 17.81 -27.30
N ALA A 13 13.15 18.03 -28.09
CA ALA A 13 13.10 18.02 -29.55
C ALA A 13 13.35 16.64 -30.16
N LEU A 14 13.72 15.63 -29.35
CA LEU A 14 13.82 14.27 -29.84
C LEU A 14 12.41 13.80 -30.22
N PRO A 15 12.17 13.32 -31.46
CA PRO A 15 10.90 12.71 -31.79
C PRO A 15 10.71 11.58 -30.79
N ILE A 16 9.63 11.66 -30.02
CA ILE A 16 9.17 10.58 -29.15
C ILE A 16 8.96 9.40 -30.09
N ARG A 17 9.99 8.59 -30.28
CA ARG A 17 9.88 7.33 -30.99
C ARG A 17 8.76 6.61 -30.23
N PRO A 18 7.64 6.26 -30.87
CA PRO A 18 6.63 5.47 -30.18
C PRO A 18 7.38 4.23 -29.71
N ALA A 19 7.51 4.09 -28.38
CA ALA A 19 8.24 2.99 -27.78
C ALA A 19 7.71 1.72 -28.45
N THR A 20 8.63 1.07 -29.17
CA THR A 20 8.41 -0.15 -29.94
C THR A 20 7.44 -1.04 -29.20
N ARG A 21 6.23 -1.22 -29.76
CA ARG A 21 5.16 -2.10 -29.26
C ARG A 21 5.25 -2.35 -27.75
N ARG A 22 4.87 -1.37 -26.92
CA ARG A 22 4.52 -1.69 -25.53
C ARG A 22 3.46 -2.78 -25.62
N TRP A 23 3.82 -4.00 -25.23
CA TRP A 23 2.86 -4.93 -24.66
C TRP A 23 2.23 -4.15 -23.52
N ARG A 24 1.13 -3.46 -23.82
CA ARG A 24 0.33 -2.79 -22.79
C ARG A 24 -0.16 -3.95 -21.97
N ASN A 25 0.31 -4.00 -20.73
CA ASN A 25 -0.20 -4.94 -19.75
C ASN A 25 -1.73 -5.06 -19.97
N PRO A 26 -2.26 -6.26 -20.31
CA PRO A 26 -3.69 -6.44 -20.54
C PRO A 26 -4.51 -6.15 -19.28
N ILE A 27 -3.87 -6.14 -18.12
CA ILE A 27 -4.47 -5.73 -16.86
C ILE A 27 -4.67 -4.20 -16.88
N PRO A 28 -5.89 -3.72 -16.59
CA PRO A 28 -6.14 -2.30 -16.39
C PRO A 28 -5.18 -1.69 -15.37
N PHE A 29 -4.79 -0.43 -15.58
CA PHE A 29 -3.89 0.22 -14.66
C PHE A 29 -4.56 0.37 -13.27
N PRO A 30 -3.85 0.05 -12.16
CA PRO A 30 -4.47 0.02 -10.86
C PRO A 30 -5.01 1.37 -10.38
N GLU A 31 -6.14 1.32 -9.67
CA GLU A 31 -6.71 2.48 -9.00
C GLU A 31 -5.84 2.93 -7.82
N THR A 32 -6.07 4.17 -7.39
CA THR A 32 -5.40 4.70 -6.20
C THR A 32 -6.11 4.26 -4.92
N PHE A 33 -5.34 4.00 -3.88
CA PHE A 33 -5.80 3.56 -2.57
C PHE A 33 -5.56 4.64 -1.52
N ASP A 34 -6.62 5.10 -0.87
CA ASP A 34 -6.57 6.13 0.18
C ASP A 34 -6.37 5.58 1.59
N GLY A 35 -6.58 4.28 1.75
CA GLY A 35 -6.58 3.60 3.04
C GLY A 35 -7.83 2.75 3.24
N ASP A 36 -8.93 2.96 2.54
CA ASP A 36 -10.20 2.27 2.84
C ASP A 36 -10.05 0.72 2.94
N THR A 37 -10.22 0.18 4.15
CA THR A 37 -10.01 -1.25 4.41
C THR A 37 -10.96 -2.15 3.62
N ASP A 38 -12.16 -1.65 3.30
CA ASP A 38 -13.13 -2.40 2.50
C ASP A 38 -12.64 -2.60 1.06
N ARG A 39 -11.77 -1.70 0.57
CA ARG A 39 -11.17 -1.74 -0.77
C ARG A 39 -9.77 -2.33 -0.80
N LEU A 40 -9.19 -2.66 0.36
CA LEU A 40 -7.85 -3.22 0.46
C LEU A 40 -7.69 -4.54 -0.33
N PRO A 41 -8.62 -5.52 -0.26
CA PRO A 41 -8.51 -6.75 -1.05
C PRO A 41 -8.48 -6.47 -2.56
N GLU A 42 -9.32 -5.53 -3.03
CA GLU A 42 -9.36 -5.11 -4.43
C GLU A 42 -8.02 -4.50 -4.86
N PHE A 43 -7.47 -3.59 -4.05
CA PHE A 43 -6.19 -2.95 -4.28
C PHE A 43 -5.04 -3.95 -4.40
N ILE A 44 -4.97 -4.93 -3.49
CA ILE A 44 -3.96 -5.99 -3.49
C ILE A 44 -4.06 -6.85 -4.76
N VAL A 45 -5.27 -7.29 -5.11
CA VAL A 45 -5.49 -8.12 -6.32
C VAL A 45 -5.13 -7.35 -7.58
N GLN A 46 -5.55 -6.10 -7.70
CA GLN A 46 -5.34 -5.29 -8.91
C GLN A 46 -3.85 -4.98 -9.12
N THR A 47 -3.15 -4.52 -8.07
CA THR A 47 -1.72 -4.20 -8.15
C THR A 47 -0.87 -5.46 -8.31
N GLY A 48 -1.18 -6.53 -7.58
CA GLY A 48 -0.52 -7.83 -7.69
C GLY A 48 -0.64 -8.42 -9.10
N SER A 49 -1.85 -8.42 -9.67
CA SER A 49 -2.10 -8.92 -11.02
C SER A 49 -1.38 -8.08 -12.08
N TYR A 50 -1.36 -6.75 -11.92
CA TYR A 50 -0.63 -5.86 -12.81
C TYR A 50 0.86 -6.15 -12.79
N MET A 51 1.46 -6.28 -11.59
CA MET A 51 2.89 -6.58 -11.46
C MET A 51 3.26 -7.97 -11.97
N PHE A 52 2.38 -8.95 -11.77
CA PHE A 52 2.60 -10.33 -12.22
C PHE A 52 2.73 -10.43 -13.74
N VAL A 53 1.90 -9.69 -14.48
CA VAL A 53 1.90 -9.74 -15.95
C VAL A 53 3.11 -9.02 -16.58
N ASP A 54 3.73 -8.10 -15.85
CA ASP A 54 4.89 -7.34 -16.33
C ASP A 54 6.14 -7.58 -15.45
N GLU A 55 6.46 -8.86 -15.22
CA GLU A 55 7.57 -9.28 -14.36
C GLU A 55 8.93 -8.71 -14.77
N LYS A 56 9.14 -8.44 -16.08
CA LYS A 56 10.35 -7.78 -16.57
C LYS A 56 10.47 -6.35 -16.05
N THR A 57 9.37 -5.60 -16.04
CA THR A 57 9.33 -4.25 -15.49
C THR A 57 9.40 -4.27 -13.97
N PHE A 58 8.76 -5.25 -13.33
CA PHE A 58 8.75 -5.43 -11.87
C PHE A 58 9.80 -6.43 -11.38
N SER A 59 11.02 -6.32 -11.92
CA SER A 59 12.12 -7.26 -11.68
C SER A 59 12.80 -7.11 -10.32
N SER A 60 12.49 -6.06 -9.56
CA SER A 60 13.00 -5.86 -8.21
C SER A 60 11.89 -5.47 -7.24
N ASP A 61 12.09 -5.84 -5.98
CA ASP A 61 11.14 -5.50 -4.92
C ASP A 61 11.04 -4.00 -4.69
N ALA A 62 12.13 -3.25 -4.86
CA ALA A 62 12.11 -1.79 -4.83
C ALA A 62 11.17 -1.19 -5.92
N LEU A 63 11.13 -1.77 -7.12
CA LEU A 63 10.23 -1.31 -8.19
C LEU A 63 8.76 -1.63 -7.87
N LYS A 64 8.50 -2.81 -7.31
CA LYS A 64 7.15 -3.20 -6.85
C LYS A 64 6.65 -2.29 -5.73
N VAL A 65 7.49 -2.04 -4.72
CA VAL A 65 7.14 -1.15 -3.60
C VAL A 65 6.97 0.29 -4.07
N THR A 66 7.86 0.79 -4.93
CA THR A 66 7.71 2.13 -5.54
C THR A 66 6.38 2.24 -6.27
N PHE A 67 6.00 1.23 -7.04
CA PHE A 67 4.73 1.20 -7.74
C PHE A 67 3.54 1.25 -6.79
N LEU A 68 3.51 0.43 -5.74
CA LEU A 68 2.49 0.49 -4.70
C LEU A 68 2.39 1.88 -4.09
N ILE A 69 3.52 2.50 -3.72
CA ILE A 69 3.57 3.86 -3.18
C ILE A 69 2.95 4.88 -4.15
N THR A 70 3.20 4.75 -5.45
CA THR A 70 2.61 5.67 -6.44
C THR A 70 1.09 5.53 -6.54
N ARG A 71 0.52 4.41 -6.10
CA ARG A 71 -0.93 4.19 -6.05
C ARG A 71 -1.53 4.62 -4.71
N LEU A 72 -0.74 4.93 -3.69
CA LEU A 72 -1.27 5.43 -2.42
C LEU A 72 -1.68 6.90 -2.56
N THR A 73 -2.78 7.26 -1.91
CA THR A 73 -3.27 8.64 -1.77
C THR A 73 -3.75 8.87 -0.33
N GLY A 74 -4.11 10.11 0.01
CA GLY A 74 -4.73 10.44 1.29
C GLY A 74 -3.98 9.91 2.53
N PRO A 75 -4.70 9.35 3.51
CA PRO A 75 -4.12 8.76 4.72
C PRO A 75 -3.05 7.69 4.47
N ALA A 76 -3.25 6.79 3.49
CA ALA A 76 -2.29 5.74 3.18
C ALA A 76 -0.95 6.30 2.69
N LEU A 77 -0.98 7.37 1.89
CA LEU A 77 0.25 8.04 1.47
C LEU A 77 0.95 8.73 2.65
N GLN A 78 0.20 9.35 3.57
CA GLN A 78 0.80 9.99 4.75
C GLN A 78 1.55 8.99 5.64
N TRP A 79 1.04 7.76 5.75
CA TRP A 79 1.69 6.70 6.50
C TRP A 79 3.08 6.33 5.93
N VAL A 80 3.27 6.37 4.60
CA VAL A 80 4.55 5.97 3.99
C VAL A 80 5.63 7.07 3.97
N ILE A 81 5.23 8.34 3.99
CA ILE A 81 6.16 9.51 3.99
C ILE A 81 7.33 9.39 4.99
N PRO A 82 7.14 9.03 6.28
CA PRO A 82 8.27 8.94 7.21
C PRO A 82 9.28 7.85 6.83
N TYR A 83 8.86 6.79 6.15
CA TYR A 83 9.78 5.73 5.68
C TYR A 83 10.58 6.21 4.47
N ILE A 84 9.95 6.97 3.56
CA ILE A 84 10.61 7.64 2.43
C ILE A 84 11.68 8.61 2.93
N LYS A 85 11.35 9.45 3.91
CA LYS A 85 12.31 10.42 4.48
C LYS A 85 13.52 9.79 5.17
N LYS A 86 13.40 8.55 5.61
CA LYS A 86 14.43 7.82 6.35
C LYS A 86 15.20 6.82 5.48
N ASP A 87 14.90 6.75 4.18
CA ASP A 87 15.41 5.73 3.26
C ASP A 87 15.33 4.32 3.88
N SER A 88 14.15 4.02 4.45
CA SER A 88 13.96 2.78 5.19
C SER A 88 14.18 1.58 4.26
N PRO A 89 14.88 0.52 4.72
CA PRO A 89 15.05 -0.71 3.92
C PRO A 89 13.71 -1.36 3.53
N LEU A 90 12.63 -1.02 4.23
CA LEU A 90 11.25 -1.42 3.91
C LEU A 90 10.82 -1.00 2.50
N LEU A 91 11.39 0.09 1.95
CA LEU A 91 11.07 0.55 0.59
C LEU A 91 11.64 -0.37 -0.51
N SER A 92 12.49 -1.32 -0.12
CA SER A 92 13.12 -2.31 -1.00
C SER A 92 12.71 -3.75 -0.68
N ASP A 93 11.84 -3.95 0.30
CA ASP A 93 11.34 -5.27 0.71
C ASP A 93 9.84 -5.37 0.44
N TYR A 94 9.48 -6.00 -0.68
CA TYR A 94 8.09 -6.13 -1.09
C TYR A 94 7.27 -6.96 -0.09
N ARG A 95 7.85 -8.04 0.44
CA ARG A 95 7.17 -8.94 1.38
C ARG A 95 6.97 -8.26 2.73
N GLY A 96 7.96 -7.50 3.19
CA GLY A 96 7.85 -6.69 4.40
C GLY A 96 6.85 -5.53 4.25
N PHE A 97 6.76 -4.95 3.05
CA PHE A 97 5.83 -3.86 2.73
C PHE A 97 4.38 -4.39 2.67
N SER A 98 4.13 -5.49 1.94
CA SER A 98 2.78 -6.06 1.77
C SER A 98 2.32 -6.91 2.96
N GLY A 99 3.24 -7.55 3.69
CA GLY A 99 2.91 -8.35 4.88
C GLY A 99 2.62 -7.52 6.13
N ARG A 100 2.95 -6.23 6.11
CA ARG A 100 2.65 -5.30 7.21
C ARG A 100 1.22 -4.74 7.14
N ASP A 101 0.47 -4.98 6.07
CA ASP A 101 -0.95 -4.66 5.96
C ASP A 101 -1.82 -5.40 6.99
N GLU A 102 -1.40 -6.60 7.44
CA GLU A 102 -2.19 -7.41 8.37
C GLU A 102 -1.97 -7.10 9.87
N GLY A 103 -1.01 -6.22 10.22
CA GLY A 103 -0.73 -5.93 11.63
C GLY A 103 0.03 -4.64 11.94
N GLY A 104 0.52 -3.90 10.95
CA GLY A 104 1.28 -2.66 11.15
C GLY A 104 0.62 -1.40 10.61
N LEU A 105 -0.56 -1.51 9.99
CA LEU A 105 -1.36 -0.35 9.60
C LEU A 105 -2.20 0.23 10.75
N GLY A 106 -2.37 -0.46 11.88
CA GLY A 106 -3.21 0.09 12.95
C GLY A 106 -4.59 0.50 12.42
N TRP A 107 -5.21 -0.31 11.57
CA TRP A 107 -6.66 -0.37 11.49
C TRP A 107 -7.11 -0.91 12.83
N GLN A 108 -7.30 -0.03 13.82
CA GLN A 108 -8.09 -0.39 14.97
C GLN A 108 -9.42 -0.86 14.38
N ARG A 109 -9.69 -2.17 14.49
CA ARG A 109 -11.08 -2.61 14.65
C ARG A 109 -11.67 -1.59 15.61
N PRO A 110 -12.75 -0.84 15.26
CA PRO A 110 -13.29 0.15 16.16
C PRO A 110 -13.35 -0.53 17.51
N SER A 111 -12.57 -0.01 18.47
CA SER A 111 -12.45 -0.61 19.79
C SER A 111 -13.88 -0.78 20.25
N ASP A 112 -14.37 -2.02 20.34
CA ASP A 112 -15.75 -2.31 20.74
C ASP A 112 -15.97 -1.52 22.03
N PRO A 113 -16.71 -0.39 22.01
CA PRO A 113 -16.86 0.41 23.20
C PRO A 113 -18.12 -0.06 23.90
N ASP A 114 -18.21 -1.36 24.19
CA ASP A 114 -19.04 -1.91 25.26
C ASP A 114 -18.85 -3.44 25.37
N CYS A 115 -17.83 -3.86 26.11
CA CYS A 115 -17.97 -5.07 26.92
C CYS A 115 -17.52 -4.69 28.33
N GLY A 116 -18.38 -3.88 28.96
CA GLY A 116 -18.26 -3.52 30.36
C GLY A 116 -18.29 -4.77 31.24
N GLU A 117 -17.15 -5.00 31.88
CA GLU A 117 -17.03 -5.34 33.30
C GLU A 117 -17.57 -6.70 33.80
N PRO A 118 -16.71 -7.61 34.28
CA PRO A 118 -17.15 -8.76 35.06
C PRO A 118 -17.50 -8.30 36.48
N ALA A 119 -18.77 -7.94 36.71
CA ALA A 119 -19.26 -7.65 38.05
C ALA A 119 -19.37 -8.94 38.88
N ALA A 120 -18.45 -9.02 39.85
CA ALA A 120 -18.63 -9.57 41.19
C ALA A 120 -18.83 -11.09 41.36
N ARG A 121 -17.71 -11.73 41.73
CA ARG A 121 -17.73 -12.87 42.66
C ARG A 121 -18.06 -12.35 44.06
N THR A 122 -19.27 -12.59 44.56
CA THR A 122 -19.55 -12.52 46.01
C THR A 122 -20.67 -13.48 46.38
N GLY A 123 -20.31 -14.51 47.16
CA GLY A 123 -21.12 -15.10 48.24
C GLY A 123 -22.41 -15.83 47.88
N GLN A 124 -22.35 -17.16 47.91
CA GLN A 124 -23.50 -17.98 48.34
C GLN A 124 -23.74 -17.75 49.85
N PRO A 125 -24.98 -17.87 50.35
CA PRO A 125 -25.44 -19.21 50.70
C PRO A 125 -26.91 -19.50 50.35
N ALA A 126 -27.23 -20.78 50.48
CA ALA A 126 -28.48 -21.46 50.18
C ALA A 126 -29.71 -20.90 50.92
N SER A 127 -30.85 -20.96 50.24
CA SER A 127 -32.17 -21.01 50.88
C SER A 127 -32.90 -22.25 50.37
N HIS A 128 -33.26 -23.07 51.34
CA HIS A 128 -33.96 -24.34 51.27
C HIS A 128 -35.31 -24.23 50.53
N HIS A 129 -35.62 -25.33 49.83
CA HIS A 129 -36.96 -25.82 49.57
C HIS A 129 -37.80 -25.89 50.87
N GLU A 130 -39.02 -25.38 50.82
CA GLU A 130 -40.23 -26.14 51.24
C GLU A 130 -41.45 -25.63 50.48
#